data_AF-A0A1I1NN65-F1
#
_entry.id   AF-A0A1I1NN65-F1
#
_cell.length_a   1.000
_cell.length_b   1.000
_cell.length_c   1.000
_cell.angle_alpha   90.00
_cell.angle_beta   90.00
_cell.angle_gamma   90.00
#
_symmetry.space_group_name_H-M   'P 1'
#
loop_
_entity.id
_entity.type
_entity.pdbx_description
1 polymer ?
#
loop_
_entity_poly.entity_id
_entity_poly.type
_entity_poly.pdbx_seq_one_letter_code
_entity_poly.pdbx_strand_id
1 'polypeptide(L)'
;MKNIYNKVKHIALSVFLVVAASSCDNEIEDIGGTQQNYNTAYGLIQANSNLTTFTKAIKLAGLESTLDTADNYTYFVPNDATFDAYLVANGYVNNLGYPDINLVPVEDLKQLVLSHVIKGVKKRVGKLTGVEADYLETGDYATMANALNSDLYLLSINVTNGVLKVNGSDKEAPGLDYYGTNGFVNVLSNVIELTPPAPVISTLSQVLASPGDVITITGQNFVKVKSVKFGSTAATFTAVSKTEIKATVPADFNSYALIVVETDFGVSAPSGIGLKYLLYEDSLKGWGWGWGGDITWESTEKVSRGTNAIKKVAEAWSGLFMHSDLALNTSDYQFVKMSIFPTESTKIMVTINSDTGDSAKGTTVTLVPGQWNNISIPISALHPELLTDGNFDSVFIQEFSGGTITPGSILYIDDLGFL
;
A
#
# COMPACT_ATOMS: atom_id res chain seq x y z
N MET A 1 62.04 39.92 14.45
CA MET A 1 61.92 38.45 14.34
C MET A 1 60.77 37.99 15.23
N LYS A 2 60.09 36.92 14.80
CA LYS A 2 58.71 36.49 15.11
C LYS A 2 58.42 36.06 16.57
N ASN A 3 57.12 36.13 16.88
CA ASN A 3 56.30 35.31 17.78
C ASN A 3 56.50 35.42 19.29
N ILE A 4 55.47 35.92 19.99
CA ILE A 4 55.14 35.47 21.36
C ILE A 4 53.63 35.23 21.47
N TYR A 5 53.31 34.03 21.96
CA TYR A 5 52.00 33.44 22.17
C TYR A 5 51.57 33.67 23.64
N ASN A 6 50.25 33.85 23.83
CA ASN A 6 49.41 33.34 24.93
C ASN A 6 49.14 34.09 26.26
N LYS A 7 47.82 34.11 26.57
CA LYS A 7 47.11 33.91 27.85
C LYS A 7 46.69 35.11 28.74
N VAL A 8 45.42 35.52 28.55
CA VAL A 8 44.24 35.30 29.43
C VAL A 8 44.26 35.76 30.92
N LYS A 9 43.14 36.40 31.31
CA LYS A 9 42.53 36.73 32.65
C LYS A 9 42.82 38.14 33.19
N HIS A 10 41.87 38.94 33.70
CA HIS A 10 40.40 38.93 33.85
C HIS A 10 39.99 40.24 34.58
N ILE A 11 38.71 40.67 34.47
CA ILE A 11 37.92 41.50 35.45
C ILE A 11 38.25 43.01 35.47
N ALA A 12 37.32 43.97 35.40
CA ALA A 12 35.86 43.98 35.32
C ALA A 12 35.31 45.39 34.97
N LEU A 13 34.00 45.39 34.68
CA LEU A 13 32.97 46.33 35.15
C LEU A 13 32.32 47.27 34.12
N SER A 14 31.29 46.70 33.49
CA SER A 14 29.90 47.20 33.49
C SER A 14 29.62 48.66 33.16
N VAL A 15 29.11 48.90 31.95
CA VAL A 15 28.02 49.87 31.72
C VAL A 15 26.90 49.15 30.99
N PHE A 16 25.77 49.09 31.68
CA PHE A 16 24.51 48.51 31.25
C PHE A 16 23.87 49.47 30.24
N LEU A 17 23.82 49.12 28.95
CA LEU A 17 22.91 49.75 28.00
C LEU A 17 21.90 48.69 27.57
N VAL A 18 20.71 48.77 28.14
CA VAL A 18 19.54 48.02 27.67
C VAL A 18 19.19 48.57 26.30
N VAL A 19 19.75 47.97 25.25
CA VAL A 19 19.19 48.09 23.91
C VAL A 19 18.08 47.07 23.86
N ALA A 20 16.85 47.54 24.00
CA ALA A 20 15.69 46.78 23.58
C ALA A 20 15.94 46.39 22.11
N ALA A 21 16.19 45.11 21.88
CA ALA A 21 15.99 44.55 20.56
C ALA A 21 14.50 44.72 20.28
N SER A 22 14.13 45.80 19.60
CA SER A 22 12.94 45.78 18.76
C SER A 22 13.16 44.63 17.80
N SER A 23 12.60 43.47 18.16
CA SER A 23 12.18 42.48 17.19
C SER A 23 11.57 43.27 16.06
N CYS A 24 12.13 43.18 14.86
CA CYS A 24 11.41 43.64 13.69
C CYS A 24 10.12 42.84 13.68
N ASP A 25 9.05 43.50 14.11
CA ASP A 25 7.69 43.09 13.90
C ASP A 25 7.56 42.70 12.44
N ASN A 26 7.31 41.42 12.19
CA ASN A 26 6.56 41.01 11.01
C ASN A 26 5.08 41.32 11.28
N GLU A 27 4.78 42.55 11.71
CA GLU A 27 3.43 43.10 11.60
C GLU A 27 3.15 43.22 10.11
N ILE A 28 2.53 42.16 9.60
CA ILE A 28 1.70 42.19 8.40
C ILE A 28 0.84 43.44 8.55
N GLU A 29 0.97 44.40 7.63
CA GLU A 29 0.18 45.63 7.68
C GLU A 29 -1.29 45.28 7.92
N ASP A 30 -1.85 45.81 9.00
CA ASP A 30 -3.26 45.74 9.37
C ASP A 30 -4.10 46.23 8.18
N ILE A 31 -4.63 45.30 7.40
CA ILE A 31 -5.61 45.62 6.36
C ILE A 31 -6.97 45.74 7.07
N GLY A 32 -7.14 46.89 7.71
CA GLY A 32 -8.26 47.23 8.57
C GLY A 32 -9.64 46.91 7.97
N GLY A 33 -10.54 46.53 8.86
CA GLY A 33 -11.93 46.15 8.59
C GLY A 33 -12.86 47.30 8.16
N THR A 34 -12.53 48.03 7.10
CA THR A 34 -13.46 48.99 6.50
C THR A 34 -13.45 48.89 4.96
N GLN A 35 -14.49 48.23 4.44
CA GLN A 35 -14.96 48.21 3.04
C GLN A 35 -13.88 48.28 1.94
N GLN A 36 -13.35 47.12 1.54
CA GLN A 36 -12.82 46.92 0.19
C GLN A 36 -13.74 45.98 -0.59
N ASN A 37 -14.21 46.42 -1.77
CA ASN A 37 -15.04 45.65 -2.69
C ASN A 37 -14.22 44.54 -3.39
N TYR A 38 -13.77 43.53 -2.64
CA TYR A 38 -13.43 42.23 -3.20
C TYR A 38 -14.56 41.28 -2.84
N ASN A 39 -15.57 41.21 -3.69
CA ASN A 39 -16.78 40.50 -3.34
C ASN A 39 -16.53 38.99 -3.23
N THR A 40 -15.55 38.38 -3.91
CA THR A 40 -15.36 36.92 -3.90
C THR A 40 -14.05 36.48 -3.24
N ALA A 41 -13.98 35.23 -2.78
CA ALA A 41 -12.74 34.64 -2.25
C ALA A 41 -11.62 34.61 -3.29
N TYR A 42 -11.96 34.39 -4.57
CA TYR A 42 -11.02 34.55 -5.68
C TYR A 42 -10.49 35.99 -5.80
N GLY A 43 -11.38 37.00 -5.70
CA GLY A 43 -10.98 38.40 -5.71
C GLY A 43 -10.01 38.76 -4.57
N LEU A 44 -10.17 38.15 -3.39
CA LEU A 44 -9.22 38.32 -2.27
C LEU A 44 -7.84 37.74 -2.57
N ILE A 45 -7.76 36.60 -3.26
CA ILE A 45 -6.48 36.02 -3.69
C ILE A 45 -5.76 36.99 -4.63
N GLN A 46 -6.49 37.54 -5.61
CA GLN A 46 -5.92 38.47 -6.59
C GLN A 46 -5.43 39.79 -5.96
N ALA A 47 -6.12 40.26 -4.92
CA ALA A 47 -5.82 41.51 -4.24
C ALA A 47 -4.66 41.41 -3.25
N ASN A 48 -4.31 40.20 -2.82
CA ASN A 48 -3.32 39.98 -1.77
C ASN A 48 -1.89 40.06 -2.34
N SER A 49 -1.09 40.98 -1.81
CA SER A 49 0.31 41.20 -2.24
C SER A 49 1.28 40.07 -1.90
N ASN A 50 0.85 39.10 -1.09
CA ASN A 50 1.63 37.92 -0.69
C ASN A 50 1.11 36.61 -1.34
N LEU A 51 0.16 36.70 -2.28
CA LEU A 51 -0.40 35.55 -3.01
C LEU A 51 -0.26 35.73 -4.55
N THR A 52 0.70 36.54 -4.97
CA THR A 52 0.89 36.93 -6.37
C THR A 52 1.38 35.77 -7.24
N THR A 53 2.22 34.88 -6.70
CA THR A 53 2.72 33.68 -7.39
C THR A 53 1.57 32.70 -7.63
N PHE A 54 0.69 32.47 -6.66
CA PHE A 54 -0.51 31.65 -6.84
C PHE A 54 -1.50 32.26 -7.84
N THR A 55 -1.68 33.59 -7.81
CA THR A 55 -2.51 34.30 -8.80
C THR A 55 -1.98 34.11 -10.23
N LYS A 56 -0.65 34.15 -10.42
CA LYS A 56 -0.03 33.84 -11.72
C LYS A 56 -0.27 32.38 -12.12
N ALA A 57 -0.19 31.45 -11.17
CA ALA A 57 -0.47 30.03 -11.40
C ALA A 57 -1.88 29.83 -11.99
N ILE A 58 -2.90 30.46 -11.39
CA ILE A 58 -4.30 30.38 -11.86
C ILE A 58 -4.41 30.87 -13.31
N LYS A 59 -3.77 31.99 -13.65
CA LYS A 59 -3.77 32.57 -15.00
C LYS A 59 -3.10 31.67 -16.02
N LEU A 60 -1.89 31.20 -15.72
CA LEU A 60 -1.14 30.31 -16.59
C LEU A 60 -1.85 28.96 -16.82
N ALA A 61 -2.55 28.45 -15.79
CA ALA A 61 -3.38 27.25 -15.89
C ALA A 61 -4.73 27.48 -16.62
N GLY A 62 -5.09 28.72 -16.96
CA GLY A 62 -6.36 29.06 -17.60
C GLY A 62 -7.59 28.80 -16.72
N LEU A 63 -7.45 28.91 -15.39
CA LEU A 63 -8.49 28.55 -14.42
C LEU A 63 -9.35 29.72 -13.95
N GLU A 64 -9.15 30.92 -14.49
CA GLU A 64 -9.86 32.13 -14.06
C GLU A 64 -11.39 31.95 -14.13
N SER A 65 -11.92 31.52 -15.28
CA SER A 65 -13.37 31.28 -15.43
C SER A 65 -13.90 30.10 -14.62
N THR A 66 -13.02 29.24 -14.11
CA THR A 66 -13.38 28.08 -13.27
C THR A 66 -13.51 28.48 -11.80
N LEU A 67 -12.71 29.45 -11.35
CA LEU A 67 -12.60 29.85 -9.95
C LEU A 67 -13.29 31.18 -9.65
N ASP A 68 -13.40 32.08 -10.64
CA ASP A 68 -14.15 33.33 -10.56
C ASP A 68 -15.62 33.10 -10.90
N THR A 69 -16.33 32.44 -9.99
CA THR A 69 -17.75 32.13 -10.14
C THR A 69 -18.54 32.51 -8.89
N ALA A 70 -19.87 32.44 -8.96
CA ALA A 70 -20.73 32.62 -7.80
C ALA A 70 -20.79 31.38 -6.88
N ASP A 71 -20.17 30.26 -7.28
CA ASP A 71 -20.10 29.06 -6.44
C ASP A 71 -19.27 29.33 -5.19
N ASN A 72 -19.52 28.50 -4.18
CA ASN A 72 -18.81 28.58 -2.92
C ASN A 72 -17.49 27.78 -2.94
N TYR A 73 -16.42 28.35 -2.38
CA TYR A 73 -15.11 27.70 -2.32
C TYR A 73 -14.38 27.93 -0.99
N THR A 74 -13.58 26.94 -0.58
CA THR A 74 -12.55 27.11 0.44
C THR A 74 -11.18 26.93 -0.23
N TYR A 75 -10.37 27.97 -0.17
CA TYR A 75 -9.03 28.01 -0.72
C TYR A 75 -7.99 27.78 0.38
N PHE A 76 -6.95 27.05 0.05
CA PHE A 76 -5.76 26.81 0.85
C PHE A 76 -4.58 27.28 0.02
N VAL A 77 -4.04 28.48 0.25
CA VAL A 77 -3.15 29.13 -0.71
C VAL A 77 -1.75 29.30 -0.11
N PRO A 78 -0.68 28.74 -0.68
CA PRO A 78 0.68 29.03 -0.23
C PRO A 78 0.97 30.53 -0.38
N ASN A 79 1.62 31.12 0.61
CA ASN A 79 2.19 32.46 0.43
C ASN A 79 3.31 32.45 -0.62
N ASP A 80 3.65 33.62 -1.15
CA ASP A 80 4.63 33.77 -2.24
C ASP A 80 5.99 33.17 -1.88
N ALA A 81 6.49 33.41 -0.66
CA ALA A 81 7.77 32.83 -0.21
C ALA A 81 7.75 31.29 -0.19
N THR A 82 6.63 30.69 0.21
CA THR A 82 6.44 29.24 0.24
C THR A 82 6.36 28.66 -1.17
N PHE A 83 5.61 29.30 -2.06
CA PHE A 83 5.49 28.86 -3.45
C PHE A 83 6.84 29.00 -4.18
N ASP A 84 7.54 30.11 -3.98
CA ASP A 84 8.87 30.33 -4.57
C ASP A 84 9.88 29.28 -4.11
N ALA A 85 9.88 28.91 -2.82
CA ALA A 85 10.72 27.83 -2.31
C ALA A 85 10.37 26.47 -2.97
N TYR A 86 9.09 26.20 -3.18
CA TYR A 86 8.62 25.03 -3.91
C TYR A 86 9.12 24.98 -5.36
N LEU A 87 9.07 26.12 -6.07
CA LEU A 87 9.58 26.21 -7.45
C LEU A 87 11.07 25.91 -7.51
N VAL A 88 11.86 26.48 -6.58
CA VAL A 88 13.30 26.21 -6.48
C VAL A 88 13.57 24.72 -6.21
N ALA A 89 12.85 24.12 -5.26
CA ALA A 89 13.04 22.72 -4.89
C ALA A 89 12.75 21.74 -6.05
N ASN A 90 11.85 22.11 -6.95
CA ASN A 90 11.48 21.33 -8.13
C ASN A 90 12.26 21.72 -9.39
N GLY A 91 13.26 22.59 -9.28
CA GLY A 91 14.13 22.99 -10.40
C GLY A 91 13.49 23.96 -11.39
N TYR A 92 12.34 24.56 -11.05
CA TYR A 92 11.70 25.62 -11.83
C TYR A 92 12.37 26.96 -11.57
N VAL A 93 13.65 27.05 -11.93
CA VAL A 93 14.48 28.25 -11.79
C VAL A 93 14.95 28.73 -13.17
N ASN A 94 14.95 30.04 -13.37
CA ASN A 94 15.46 30.64 -14.59
C ASN A 94 17.00 30.60 -14.65
N ASN A 95 17.57 31.09 -15.76
CA ASN A 95 19.02 31.11 -15.99
C ASN A 95 19.84 31.89 -14.95
N LEU A 96 19.19 32.70 -14.11
CA LEU A 96 19.81 33.46 -13.02
C LEU A 96 19.66 32.78 -11.65
N GLY A 97 18.99 31.62 -11.60
CA GLY A 97 18.75 30.86 -10.36
C GLY A 97 17.57 31.35 -9.53
N TYR A 98 16.73 32.24 -10.07
CA TYR A 98 15.51 32.70 -9.40
C TYR A 98 14.30 31.81 -9.76
N PRO A 99 13.35 31.60 -8.83
CA PRO A 99 12.12 30.86 -9.11
C PRO A 99 11.36 31.48 -10.29
N ASP A 100 10.87 30.64 -11.20
CA ASP A 100 10.12 31.08 -12.37
C ASP A 100 8.96 30.12 -12.66
N ILE A 101 7.76 30.58 -12.32
CA ILE A 101 6.52 29.82 -12.49
C ILE A 101 6.19 29.52 -13.96
N ASN A 102 6.75 30.27 -14.92
CA ASN A 102 6.52 30.01 -16.35
C ASN A 102 7.19 28.72 -16.83
N LEU A 103 8.10 28.15 -16.03
CA LEU A 103 8.77 26.89 -16.33
C LEU A 103 7.94 25.66 -15.91
N VAL A 104 6.91 25.84 -15.09
CA VAL A 104 6.04 24.74 -14.65
C VAL A 104 5.09 24.38 -15.81
N PRO A 105 4.97 23.09 -16.20
CA PRO A 105 4.02 22.67 -17.22
C PRO A 105 2.58 23.08 -16.88
N VAL A 106 1.81 23.49 -17.90
CA VAL A 106 0.44 24.00 -17.71
C VAL A 106 -0.48 22.98 -17.02
N GLU A 107 -0.37 21.70 -17.36
CA GLU A 107 -1.18 20.64 -16.73
C GLU A 107 -0.80 20.42 -15.26
N ASP A 108 0.49 20.59 -14.91
CA ASP A 108 0.95 20.50 -13.52
C ASP A 108 0.45 21.70 -12.73
N LEU A 109 0.51 22.92 -13.29
CA LEU A 109 -0.10 24.11 -12.68
C LEU A 109 -1.59 23.93 -12.47
N LYS A 110 -2.30 23.32 -13.42
CA LYS A 110 -3.74 23.06 -13.32
C LYS A 110 -4.06 22.10 -12.18
N GLN A 111 -3.35 20.98 -12.08
CA GLN A 111 -3.52 20.05 -10.95
C GLN A 111 -3.17 20.75 -9.64
N LEU A 112 -2.02 21.42 -9.58
CA LEU A 112 -1.52 22.11 -8.40
C LEU A 112 -2.55 23.12 -7.89
N VAL A 113 -3.00 24.05 -8.73
CA VAL A 113 -4.01 25.05 -8.34
C VAL A 113 -5.28 24.38 -7.84
N LEU A 114 -5.79 23.37 -8.54
CA LEU A 114 -7.05 22.72 -8.15
C LEU A 114 -6.92 21.84 -6.90
N SER A 115 -5.73 21.38 -6.55
CA SER A 115 -5.45 20.69 -5.27
C SER A 115 -5.56 21.64 -4.07
N HIS A 116 -5.47 22.95 -4.30
CA HIS A 116 -5.58 23.99 -3.27
C HIS A 116 -7.02 24.53 -3.12
N VAL A 117 -8.01 23.93 -3.79
CA VAL A 117 -9.40 24.40 -3.79
C VAL A 117 -10.35 23.26 -3.44
N ILE A 118 -11.19 23.46 -2.42
CA ILE A 118 -12.35 22.62 -2.14
C ILE A 118 -13.61 23.37 -2.62
N LYS A 119 -14.50 22.67 -3.32
CA LYS A 119 -15.83 23.19 -3.67
C LYS A 119 -16.78 23.07 -2.47
N GLY A 120 -17.47 24.15 -2.13
CA GLY A 120 -18.37 24.27 -0.98
C GLY A 120 -17.85 25.21 0.11
N VAL A 121 -18.72 25.54 1.07
CA VAL A 121 -18.36 26.38 2.23
C VAL A 121 -17.97 25.47 3.39
N LYS A 122 -16.70 25.51 3.81
CA LYS A 122 -16.30 25.07 5.15
C LYS A 122 -15.80 26.31 5.87
N LYS A 123 -16.65 26.90 6.74
CA LYS A 123 -16.32 28.11 7.50
C LYS A 123 -15.29 27.75 8.57
N ARG A 124 -14.46 28.72 8.93
CA ARG A 124 -13.80 28.94 10.23
C ARG A 124 -13.16 27.73 10.96
N VAL A 125 -11.99 27.98 11.55
CA VAL A 125 -11.50 27.15 12.66
C VAL A 125 -12.26 27.52 13.96
N GLY A 126 -12.96 26.57 14.57
CA GLY A 126 -13.52 26.68 15.93
C GLY A 126 -15.02 27.02 16.02
N LYS A 127 -15.78 26.05 16.56
CA LYS A 127 -17.22 26.13 16.85
C LYS A 127 -17.53 27.33 17.77
N LEU A 128 -18.29 28.31 17.29
CA LEU A 128 -18.90 29.32 18.14
C LEU A 128 -20.16 28.76 18.79
N THR A 129 -20.24 28.87 20.12
CA THR A 129 -21.45 28.51 20.87
C THR A 129 -22.64 29.32 20.36
N GLY A 130 -23.71 28.65 19.92
CA GLY A 130 -24.94 29.29 19.44
C GLY A 130 -25.02 29.56 17.93
N VAL A 131 -24.04 29.12 17.13
CA VAL A 131 -24.08 29.23 15.65
C VAL A 131 -24.26 27.85 15.01
N GLU A 132 -25.34 27.68 14.23
CA GLU A 132 -25.72 26.40 13.60
C GLU A 132 -24.98 26.03 12.29
N ALA A 133 -23.97 26.79 11.82
CA ALA A 133 -23.39 26.58 10.48
C ALA A 133 -21.92 26.08 10.40
N ASP A 134 -21.72 25.08 9.52
CA ASP A 134 -20.59 24.66 8.64
C ASP A 134 -19.12 24.98 9.04
N TYR A 135 -18.50 24.17 9.89
CA TYR A 135 -17.06 24.31 10.21
C TYR A 135 -16.16 23.42 9.32
N LEU A 136 -14.87 23.79 9.15
CA LEU A 136 -13.84 22.83 8.73
C LEU A 136 -13.67 21.81 9.86
N GLU A 137 -13.95 20.54 9.56
CA GLU A 137 -13.80 19.44 10.49
C GLU A 137 -12.57 18.60 10.11
N THR A 138 -11.98 17.94 11.11
CA THR A 138 -10.93 16.94 10.85
C THR A 138 -11.46 15.85 9.94
N GLY A 139 -10.76 15.57 8.84
CA GLY A 139 -11.12 14.55 7.86
C GLY A 139 -10.42 14.74 6.52
N ASP A 140 -10.76 13.86 5.59
CA ASP A 140 -10.23 13.88 4.22
C ASP A 140 -11.26 14.49 3.26
N TYR A 141 -10.79 15.38 2.40
CA TYR A 141 -11.64 16.16 1.52
C TYR A 141 -11.24 16.01 0.05
N ALA A 142 -12.24 15.86 -0.81
CA ALA A 142 -12.03 15.97 -2.25
C ALA A 142 -11.79 17.45 -2.62
N THR A 143 -10.69 17.67 -3.32
CA THR A 143 -10.36 18.95 -3.94
C THR A 143 -10.93 19.00 -5.35
N MET A 144 -10.88 20.18 -5.99
CA MET A 144 -11.22 20.28 -7.39
C MET A 144 -10.28 19.47 -8.29
N ALA A 145 -9.05 19.17 -7.86
CA ALA A 145 -8.16 18.29 -8.60
C ALA A 145 -8.67 16.84 -8.62
N ASN A 146 -9.29 16.36 -7.53
CA ASN A 146 -9.86 15.01 -7.50
C ASN A 146 -11.03 14.84 -8.49
N ALA A 147 -11.72 15.93 -8.84
CA ALA A 147 -12.77 15.91 -9.86
C ALA A 147 -12.22 15.72 -11.29
N LEU A 148 -10.99 16.17 -11.56
CA LEU A 148 -10.30 15.95 -12.83
C LEU A 148 -9.51 14.64 -12.84
N ASN A 149 -8.99 14.24 -11.68
CA ASN A 149 -8.21 13.04 -11.49
C ASN A 149 -8.62 12.34 -10.19
N SER A 150 -9.51 11.36 -10.32
CA SER A 150 -10.04 10.60 -9.19
C SER A 150 -9.00 9.73 -8.48
N ASP A 151 -7.79 9.59 -9.05
CA ASP A 151 -6.75 8.72 -8.50
C ASP A 151 -5.88 9.41 -7.46
N LEU A 152 -5.94 10.74 -7.37
CA LEU A 152 -5.17 11.51 -6.41
C LEU A 152 -5.62 11.19 -4.98
N TYR A 153 -4.69 11.25 -4.02
CA TYR A 153 -5.05 11.30 -2.60
C TYR A 153 -6.06 12.42 -2.32
N LEU A 154 -6.88 12.21 -1.28
CA LEU A 154 -7.72 13.27 -0.74
C LEU A 154 -6.87 14.24 0.10
N LEU A 155 -7.31 15.48 0.19
CA LEU A 155 -6.67 16.49 1.03
C LEU A 155 -6.99 16.20 2.50
N SER A 156 -5.97 15.88 3.29
CA SER A 156 -6.15 15.64 4.71
C SER A 156 -6.13 16.95 5.50
N ILE A 157 -7.18 17.17 6.29
CA ILE A 157 -7.37 18.31 7.17
C ILE A 157 -7.47 17.81 8.61
N ASN A 158 -6.72 18.41 9.53
CA ASN A 158 -6.84 18.13 10.96
C ASN A 158 -6.99 19.44 11.73
N VAL A 159 -8.04 19.52 12.54
CA VAL A 159 -8.33 20.67 13.40
C VAL A 159 -8.22 20.21 14.86
N THR A 160 -7.13 20.56 15.52
CA THR A 160 -6.87 20.18 16.92
C THR A 160 -6.42 21.41 17.72
N ASN A 161 -7.04 21.65 18.89
CA ASN A 161 -6.73 22.79 19.77
C ASN A 161 -6.76 24.16 19.08
N GLY A 162 -7.63 24.32 18.07
CA GLY A 162 -7.68 25.54 17.27
C GLY A 162 -6.55 25.70 16.25
N VAL A 163 -5.71 24.69 16.03
CA VAL A 163 -4.71 24.68 14.95
C VAL A 163 -5.29 23.93 13.77
N LEU A 164 -5.27 24.58 12.59
CA LEU A 164 -5.61 23.97 11.31
C LEU A 164 -4.34 23.36 10.71
N LYS A 165 -4.35 22.05 10.50
CA LYS A 165 -3.28 21.33 9.83
C LYS A 165 -3.77 20.86 8.47
N VAL A 166 -3.04 21.20 7.41
CA VAL A 166 -3.41 20.87 6.02
C VAL A 166 -2.23 20.18 5.36
N ASN A 167 -2.39 18.89 5.05
CA ASN A 167 -1.37 18.06 4.38
C ASN A 167 0.07 18.27 4.93
N GLY A 168 0.22 18.30 6.25
CA GLY A 168 1.53 18.44 6.92
C GLY A 168 1.98 19.85 7.28
N SER A 169 1.27 20.92 6.90
CA SER A 169 1.52 22.26 7.48
C SER A 169 0.66 22.51 8.69
N ASP A 170 1.24 23.10 9.73
CA ASP A 170 0.50 23.67 10.86
C ASP A 170 0.18 25.16 10.59
N LYS A 171 -1.08 25.55 10.77
CA LYS A 171 -1.54 26.94 10.83
C LYS A 171 -2.27 27.16 12.16
N GLU A 172 -1.65 27.90 13.08
CA GLU A 172 -2.32 28.30 14.32
C GLU A 172 -3.53 29.21 14.01
N ALA A 173 -4.70 28.96 14.61
CA ALA A 173 -5.73 29.98 14.63
C ALA A 173 -5.37 31.07 15.65
N PRO A 174 -5.60 32.36 15.36
CA PRO A 174 -6.26 32.91 14.17
C PRO A 174 -5.27 33.69 13.29
N GLY A 175 -4.35 33.05 12.57
CA GLY A 175 -3.64 33.75 11.49
C GLY A 175 -4.62 34.21 10.40
N LEU A 176 -4.45 35.42 9.82
CA LEU A 176 -5.40 36.07 8.89
C LEU A 176 -6.00 35.08 7.87
N ASP A 177 -7.23 34.67 8.11
CA ASP A 177 -8.11 34.07 7.12
C ASP A 177 -8.87 35.22 6.45
N TYR A 178 -8.81 35.29 5.12
CA TYR A 178 -9.57 36.29 4.36
C TYR A 178 -10.94 35.70 3.99
N TYR A 179 -12.02 36.43 4.28
CA TYR A 179 -13.38 35.99 3.98
C TYR A 179 -13.96 36.79 2.82
N GLY A 180 -14.44 36.08 1.80
CA GLY A 180 -15.19 36.65 0.67
C GLY A 180 -16.69 36.31 0.76
N THR A 181 -17.53 36.90 -0.09
CA THR A 181 -18.98 36.63 -0.08
C THR A 181 -19.33 35.18 -0.43
N ASN A 182 -18.43 34.47 -1.13
CA ASN A 182 -18.62 33.09 -1.58
C ASN A 182 -17.51 32.14 -1.06
N GLY A 183 -16.77 32.48 -0.01
CA GLY A 183 -15.73 31.57 0.45
C GLY A 183 -14.70 32.11 1.41
N PHE A 184 -13.67 31.29 1.63
CA PHE A 184 -12.55 31.56 2.53
C PHE A 184 -11.22 31.34 1.83
N VAL A 185 -10.22 32.14 2.20
CA VAL A 185 -8.83 31.98 1.79
C VAL A 185 -7.97 31.73 3.03
N ASN A 186 -7.46 30.51 3.13
CA ASN A 186 -6.53 30.10 4.18
C ASN A 186 -5.11 30.17 3.61
N VAL A 187 -4.31 31.15 4.03
CA VAL A 187 -2.90 31.20 3.63
C VAL A 187 -2.11 30.10 4.33
N LEU A 188 -1.30 29.35 3.59
CA LEU A 188 -0.50 28.21 4.05
C LEU A 188 1.01 28.47 3.95
N SER A 189 1.77 27.68 4.71
CA SER A 189 3.23 27.62 4.69
C SER A 189 3.76 26.33 4.05
N ASN A 190 2.92 25.64 3.27
CA ASN A 190 3.27 24.54 2.38
C ASN A 190 2.52 24.67 1.04
N VAL A 191 3.00 23.94 0.04
CA VAL A 191 2.30 23.70 -1.23
C VAL A 191 1.64 22.31 -1.17
N ILE A 192 0.37 22.22 -1.52
CA ILE A 192 -0.41 20.99 -1.59
C ILE A 192 -0.10 20.27 -2.90
N GLU A 193 0.67 19.20 -2.80
CA GLU A 193 0.87 18.25 -3.89
C GLU A 193 0.09 16.97 -3.61
N LEU A 194 -0.97 16.74 -4.39
CA LEU A 194 -1.68 15.47 -4.35
C LEU A 194 -1.11 14.57 -5.44
N THR A 195 -0.61 13.41 -5.05
CA THR A 195 -0.22 12.33 -5.98
C THR A 195 -1.17 11.15 -5.80
N PRO A 196 -1.28 10.25 -6.78
CA PRO A 196 -1.93 8.98 -6.56
C PRO A 196 -1.23 8.15 -5.47
N PRO A 197 -1.94 7.24 -4.79
CA PRO A 197 -1.32 6.32 -3.86
C PRO A 197 -0.41 5.31 -4.55
N ALA A 198 0.51 4.74 -3.76
CA ALA A 198 1.22 3.53 -4.17
C ALA A 198 0.23 2.39 -4.51
N PRO A 199 0.58 1.50 -5.44
CA PRO A 199 -0.27 0.39 -5.81
C PRO A 199 -0.42 -0.59 -4.65
N VAL A 200 -1.58 -1.23 -4.53
CA VAL A 200 -1.82 -2.25 -3.50
C VAL A 200 -2.25 -3.52 -4.19
N ILE A 201 -1.60 -4.65 -3.88
CA ILE A 201 -2.07 -5.98 -4.27
C ILE A 201 -2.99 -6.50 -3.17
N SER A 202 -4.21 -6.85 -3.52
CA SER A 202 -5.20 -7.41 -2.59
C SER A 202 -5.28 -8.93 -2.70
N THR A 203 -5.38 -9.46 -3.92
CA THR A 203 -5.47 -10.91 -4.16
C THR A 203 -4.83 -11.33 -5.48
N LEU A 204 -4.50 -12.61 -5.58
CA LEU A 204 -4.04 -13.28 -6.80
C LEU A 204 -5.10 -14.33 -7.19
N SER A 205 -5.29 -14.56 -8.50
CA SER A 205 -6.26 -15.56 -8.99
C SER A 205 -5.92 -17.00 -8.64
N GLN A 206 -4.65 -17.28 -8.34
CA GLN A 206 -4.16 -18.60 -7.97
C GLN A 206 -3.05 -18.49 -6.93
N VAL A 207 -2.95 -19.51 -6.08
CA VAL A 207 -1.93 -19.61 -5.02
C VAL A 207 -0.65 -20.25 -5.55
N LEU A 208 -0.76 -21.15 -6.51
CA LEU A 208 0.35 -21.86 -7.15
C LEU A 208 0.32 -21.55 -8.64
N ALA A 209 1.49 -21.54 -9.28
CA ALA A 209 1.60 -21.23 -10.70
C ALA A 209 2.74 -22.00 -11.36
N SER A 210 2.63 -22.19 -12.67
CA SER A 210 3.72 -22.64 -13.52
C SER A 210 4.26 -21.49 -14.38
N PRO A 211 5.51 -21.59 -14.86
CA PRO A 211 5.99 -20.76 -15.96
C PRO A 211 4.97 -20.68 -17.12
N GLY A 212 4.65 -19.46 -17.54
CA GLY A 212 3.70 -19.21 -18.64
C GLY A 212 2.23 -19.08 -18.24
N ASP A 213 1.86 -19.43 -17.00
CA ASP A 213 0.51 -19.17 -16.50
C ASP A 213 0.18 -17.68 -16.54
N VAL A 214 -1.07 -17.34 -16.85
CA VAL A 214 -1.57 -15.95 -16.77
C VAL A 214 -2.37 -15.80 -15.49
N ILE A 215 -1.82 -15.05 -14.54
CA ILE A 215 -2.49 -14.75 -13.28
C ILE A 215 -3.18 -13.39 -13.34
N THR A 216 -4.32 -13.27 -12.66
CA THR A 216 -4.96 -11.98 -12.39
C THR A 216 -4.51 -11.48 -11.02
N ILE A 217 -3.92 -10.29 -11.00
CA ILE A 217 -3.55 -9.53 -9.81
C ILE A 217 -4.66 -8.50 -9.59
N THR A 218 -5.41 -8.66 -8.50
CA THR A 218 -6.46 -7.74 -8.10
C THR A 218 -5.95 -6.81 -7.00
N GLY A 219 -6.31 -5.54 -7.08
CA GLY A 219 -5.77 -4.55 -6.15
C GLY A 219 -6.36 -3.16 -6.31
N GLN A 220 -5.55 -2.15 -5.98
CA GLN A 220 -5.91 -0.73 -6.05
C GLN A 220 -4.74 0.09 -6.60
N ASN A 221 -5.06 1.26 -7.14
CA ASN A 221 -4.10 2.27 -7.61
C ASN A 221 -3.11 1.77 -8.67
N PHE A 222 -3.55 0.89 -9.56
CA PHE A 222 -2.77 0.46 -10.74
C PHE A 222 -2.79 1.54 -11.84
N VAL A 223 -2.26 2.72 -11.51
CA VAL A 223 -2.21 3.90 -12.38
C VAL A 223 -0.79 4.06 -12.90
N LYS A 224 -0.62 4.18 -14.23
CA LYS A 224 0.71 4.26 -14.87
C LYS A 224 1.67 3.15 -14.40
N VAL A 225 1.22 1.90 -14.51
CA VAL A 225 2.02 0.72 -14.12
C VAL A 225 3.28 0.63 -14.99
N LYS A 226 4.44 0.59 -14.34
CA LYS A 226 5.77 0.49 -14.96
C LYS A 226 6.22 -0.96 -15.08
N SER A 227 6.04 -1.75 -14.02
CA SER A 227 6.47 -3.15 -14.01
C SER A 227 5.67 -4.04 -13.07
N VAL A 228 5.64 -5.33 -13.37
CA VAL A 228 5.24 -6.41 -12.47
C VAL A 228 6.44 -7.34 -12.36
N LYS A 229 6.86 -7.67 -11.14
CA LYS A 229 8.04 -8.54 -10.92
C LYS A 229 7.66 -9.71 -10.03
N PHE A 230 8.21 -10.88 -10.33
CA PHE A 230 8.17 -12.09 -9.51
C PHE A 230 9.58 -12.28 -8.95
N GLY A 231 9.78 -11.95 -7.68
CA GLY A 231 11.11 -11.81 -7.11
C GLY A 231 11.89 -10.72 -7.84
N SER A 232 13.05 -11.06 -8.39
CA SER A 232 13.85 -10.15 -9.21
C SER A 232 13.44 -10.08 -10.68
N THR A 233 12.60 -11.01 -11.16
CA THR A 233 12.36 -11.17 -12.60
C THR A 233 11.11 -10.40 -13.04
N ALA A 234 11.25 -9.59 -14.08
CA ALA A 234 10.13 -8.87 -14.68
C ALA A 234 9.21 -9.82 -15.46
N ALA A 235 7.91 -9.70 -15.22
CA ALA A 235 6.87 -10.40 -15.95
C ALA A 235 6.35 -9.57 -17.12
N THR A 236 5.87 -10.23 -18.16
CA THR A 236 4.99 -9.58 -19.15
C THR A 236 3.62 -9.37 -18.51
N PHE A 237 3.02 -8.20 -18.70
CA PHE A 237 1.74 -7.89 -18.08
C PHE A 237 0.87 -6.99 -18.96
N THR A 238 -0.41 -6.92 -18.61
CA THR A 238 -1.39 -5.97 -19.15
C THR A 238 -2.15 -5.37 -17.97
N ALA A 239 -2.06 -4.05 -17.80
CA ALA A 239 -2.91 -3.33 -16.86
C ALA A 239 -4.32 -3.22 -17.47
N VAL A 240 -5.27 -3.97 -16.93
CA VAL A 240 -6.65 -4.05 -17.43
C VAL A 240 -7.47 -2.87 -16.92
N SER A 241 -7.29 -2.54 -15.65
CA SER A 241 -7.94 -1.40 -14.99
C SER A 241 -7.09 -0.92 -13.81
N LYS A 242 -7.59 0.09 -13.09
CA LYS A 242 -6.96 0.60 -11.85
C LYS A 242 -6.97 -0.42 -10.70
N THR A 243 -7.70 -1.52 -10.85
CA THR A 243 -7.85 -2.57 -9.82
C THR A 243 -7.52 -3.97 -10.34
N GLU A 244 -7.13 -4.11 -11.61
CA GLU A 244 -6.84 -5.41 -12.22
C GLU A 244 -5.64 -5.34 -13.16
N ILE A 245 -4.67 -6.23 -12.96
CA ILE A 245 -3.56 -6.51 -13.87
C ILE A 245 -3.58 -7.99 -14.22
N LYS A 246 -3.33 -8.33 -15.48
CA LYS A 246 -2.98 -9.70 -15.90
C LYS A 246 -1.49 -9.80 -16.08
N ALA A 247 -0.84 -10.75 -15.44
CA ALA A 247 0.60 -10.97 -15.53
C ALA A 247 0.91 -12.41 -15.91
N THR A 248 1.87 -12.60 -16.81
CA THR A 248 2.38 -13.92 -17.18
C THR A 248 3.53 -14.29 -16.25
N VAL A 249 3.44 -15.48 -15.66
CA VAL A 249 4.46 -16.00 -14.76
C VAL A 249 5.76 -16.21 -15.55
N PRO A 250 6.89 -15.63 -15.11
CA PRO A 250 8.16 -15.71 -15.83
C PRO A 250 8.67 -17.13 -16.06
N ALA A 251 9.50 -17.31 -17.08
CA ALA A 251 10.05 -18.62 -17.46
C ALA A 251 11.00 -19.23 -16.42
N ASP A 252 11.62 -18.39 -15.60
CA ASP A 252 12.51 -18.77 -14.49
C ASP A 252 11.79 -18.85 -13.14
N PHE A 253 10.46 -18.72 -13.13
CA PHE A 253 9.67 -18.98 -11.94
C PHE A 253 9.82 -20.45 -11.54
N ASN A 254 10.31 -20.67 -10.33
CA ASN A 254 10.43 -22.01 -9.75
C ASN A 254 9.16 -22.32 -8.95
N SER A 255 9.29 -22.43 -7.63
CA SER A 255 8.20 -22.81 -6.75
C SER A 255 7.58 -21.64 -6.01
N TYR A 256 8.27 -20.50 -5.89
CA TYR A 256 7.86 -19.37 -5.06
C TYR A 256 8.44 -18.06 -5.55
N ALA A 257 7.66 -16.99 -5.45
CA ALA A 257 8.14 -15.63 -5.63
C ALA A 257 7.30 -14.64 -4.81
N LEU A 258 7.93 -13.51 -4.47
CA LEU A 258 7.21 -12.32 -4.04
C LEU A 258 6.87 -11.46 -5.26
N ILE A 259 5.59 -11.23 -5.48
CA ILE A 259 5.09 -10.37 -6.54
C ILE A 259 5.04 -8.94 -6.04
N VAL A 260 5.59 -8.01 -6.83
CA VAL A 260 5.42 -6.57 -6.62
C VAL A 260 4.92 -5.90 -7.90
N VAL A 261 4.07 -4.89 -7.74
CA VAL A 261 3.63 -3.98 -8.82
C VAL A 261 4.28 -2.62 -8.58
N GLU A 262 4.91 -2.07 -9.62
CA GLU A 262 5.53 -0.75 -9.61
C GLU A 262 4.76 0.18 -10.53
N THR A 263 4.41 1.37 -10.03
CA THR A 263 3.83 2.47 -10.79
C THR A 263 4.75 3.69 -10.77
N ASP A 264 4.38 4.75 -11.49
CA ASP A 264 5.01 6.07 -11.32
C ASP A 264 4.93 6.62 -9.87
N PHE A 265 4.02 6.08 -9.05
CA PHE A 265 3.68 6.61 -7.73
C PHE A 265 4.08 5.68 -6.58
N GLY A 266 4.87 4.64 -6.85
CA GLY A 266 5.45 3.78 -5.83
C GLY A 266 5.43 2.30 -6.18
N VAL A 267 5.79 1.47 -5.20
CA VAL A 267 5.83 0.01 -5.30
C VAL A 267 4.87 -0.57 -4.29
N SER A 268 4.16 -1.62 -4.66
CA SER A 268 3.25 -2.32 -3.75
C SER A 268 4.00 -3.04 -2.65
N ALA A 269 3.32 -3.28 -1.53
CA ALA A 269 3.75 -4.35 -0.64
C ALA A 269 3.82 -5.68 -1.43
N PRO A 270 4.78 -6.57 -1.13
CA PRO A 270 4.91 -7.83 -1.84
C PRO A 270 3.76 -8.79 -1.51
N SER A 271 3.32 -9.55 -2.51
CA SER A 271 2.34 -10.63 -2.37
C SER A 271 2.97 -11.97 -2.76
N GLY A 272 2.87 -12.99 -1.92
CA GLY A 272 3.49 -14.29 -2.19
C GLY A 272 2.66 -15.15 -3.15
N ILE A 273 3.33 -15.75 -4.13
CA ILE A 273 2.78 -16.82 -4.96
C ILE A 273 3.68 -18.06 -4.84
N GLY A 274 3.08 -19.24 -4.84
CA GLY A 274 3.77 -20.52 -4.78
C GLY A 274 4.04 -21.03 -3.36
N LEU A 275 4.93 -22.01 -3.26
CA LEU A 275 5.40 -22.66 -2.02
C LEU A 275 6.90 -22.47 -1.87
N LYS A 276 7.32 -21.94 -0.71
CA LYS A 276 8.73 -21.73 -0.39
C LYS A 276 9.51 -23.04 -0.41
N TYR A 277 8.87 -24.13 -0.01
CA TYR A 277 9.40 -25.48 -0.18
C TYR A 277 8.35 -26.39 -0.81
N LEU A 278 8.61 -26.85 -2.03
CA LEU A 278 7.85 -27.93 -2.66
C LEU A 278 8.41 -29.27 -2.19
N LEU A 279 7.63 -30.02 -1.41
CA LEU A 279 7.95 -31.40 -1.05
C LEU A 279 7.59 -32.35 -2.21
N TYR A 280 6.49 -32.10 -2.90
CA TYR A 280 6.09 -32.87 -4.08
C TYR A 280 5.44 -31.98 -5.15
N GLU A 281 5.81 -32.24 -6.40
CA GLU A 281 5.22 -31.69 -7.63
C GLU A 281 5.25 -32.80 -8.69
N ASP A 282 6.36 -33.00 -9.38
CA ASP A 282 6.52 -34.11 -10.32
C ASP A 282 7.25 -35.33 -9.71
N SER A 283 7.96 -35.08 -8.62
CA SER A 283 8.76 -36.07 -7.90
C SER A 283 8.86 -35.66 -6.43
N LEU A 284 8.93 -36.63 -5.53
CA LEU A 284 9.11 -36.38 -4.10
C LEU A 284 10.54 -35.89 -3.81
N LYS A 285 10.68 -34.76 -3.12
CA LYS A 285 11.96 -34.26 -2.59
C LYS A 285 12.28 -34.87 -1.23
N GLY A 286 12.53 -36.17 -1.28
CA GLY A 286 12.83 -37.00 -0.15
C GLY A 286 12.38 -38.43 -0.40
N TRP A 287 11.81 -39.07 0.61
CA TRP A 287 11.35 -40.45 0.53
C TRP A 287 10.02 -40.61 1.22
N GLY A 288 9.27 -41.63 0.83
CA GLY A 288 7.95 -41.85 1.36
C GLY A 288 7.55 -43.31 1.32
N TRP A 289 6.51 -43.62 2.07
CA TRP A 289 5.93 -44.95 2.16
C TRP A 289 4.47 -44.83 2.58
N GLY A 290 3.73 -45.93 2.55
CA GLY A 290 2.37 -45.96 3.05
C GLY A 290 1.82 -47.38 3.10
N TRP A 291 0.57 -47.48 3.53
CA TRP A 291 -0.14 -48.75 3.70
C TRP A 291 -1.59 -48.63 3.24
N GLY A 292 -2.29 -49.77 3.16
CA GLY A 292 -3.69 -49.85 2.75
C GLY A 292 -3.90 -49.41 1.30
N GLY A 293 -3.38 -50.19 0.35
CA GLY A 293 -3.44 -49.93 -1.09
C GLY A 293 -2.14 -49.38 -1.70
N ASP A 294 -1.99 -49.57 -3.01
CA ASP A 294 -0.77 -49.22 -3.77
C ASP A 294 -0.51 -47.70 -3.86
N ILE A 295 0.77 -47.35 -3.99
CA ILE A 295 1.25 -45.99 -4.24
C ILE A 295 2.01 -45.98 -5.57
N THR A 296 1.62 -45.07 -6.45
CA THR A 296 2.40 -44.72 -7.65
C THR A 296 2.86 -43.27 -7.49
N TRP A 297 4.16 -43.07 -7.23
CA TRP A 297 4.73 -41.76 -6.96
C TRP A 297 4.81 -40.84 -8.18
N GLU A 298 4.78 -41.40 -9.38
CA GLU A 298 4.90 -40.66 -10.65
C GLU A 298 3.78 -41.08 -11.60
N SER A 299 2.52 -40.77 -11.24
CA SER A 299 1.35 -41.10 -12.05
C SER A 299 1.02 -39.98 -13.03
N THR A 300 0.86 -40.32 -14.30
CA THR A 300 0.40 -39.39 -15.34
C THR A 300 -1.12 -39.41 -15.53
N GLU A 301 -1.86 -40.21 -14.74
CA GLU A 301 -3.29 -40.43 -14.97
C GLU A 301 -4.14 -39.19 -14.67
N LYS A 302 -3.79 -38.45 -13.61
CA LYS A 302 -4.50 -37.25 -13.19
C LYS A 302 -3.56 -36.32 -12.45
N VAL A 303 -3.22 -35.22 -13.08
CA VAL A 303 -2.18 -34.29 -12.66
C VAL A 303 -2.81 -32.92 -12.44
N SER A 304 -2.42 -32.21 -11.37
CA SER A 304 -2.85 -30.83 -11.11
C SER A 304 -1.99 -29.91 -11.97
N ARG A 305 -0.67 -30.06 -11.84
CA ARG A 305 0.34 -29.21 -12.47
C ARG A 305 1.57 -30.05 -12.84
N GLY A 306 2.26 -29.67 -13.91
CA GLY A 306 3.40 -30.47 -14.40
C GLY A 306 2.98 -31.72 -15.15
N THR A 307 3.70 -32.81 -14.92
CA THR A 307 3.64 -34.10 -15.65
C THR A 307 3.13 -35.25 -14.80
N ASN A 308 3.40 -35.24 -13.50
CA ASN A 308 3.10 -36.35 -12.59
C ASN A 308 2.33 -35.87 -11.37
N ALA A 309 1.55 -36.77 -10.78
CA ALA A 309 1.01 -36.65 -9.44
C ALA A 309 1.18 -37.98 -8.68
N ILE A 310 1.06 -37.96 -7.34
CA ILE A 310 1.00 -39.20 -6.56
C ILE A 310 -0.38 -39.80 -6.76
N LYS A 311 -0.45 -41.06 -7.17
CA LYS A 311 -1.68 -41.86 -7.14
C LYS A 311 -1.62 -42.80 -5.93
N LYS A 312 -2.54 -42.62 -4.98
CA LYS A 312 -2.75 -43.52 -3.84
C LYS A 312 -4.07 -44.26 -4.04
N VAL A 313 -4.02 -45.59 -4.12
CA VAL A 313 -5.22 -46.42 -3.92
C VAL A 313 -5.53 -46.37 -2.43
N ALA A 314 -6.65 -45.77 -2.07
CA ALA A 314 -7.07 -45.59 -0.70
C ALA A 314 -7.95 -46.75 -0.23
N GLU A 315 -7.56 -47.31 0.91
CA GLU A 315 -8.36 -48.26 1.69
C GLU A 315 -8.72 -47.62 3.03
N ALA A 316 -9.65 -48.26 3.76
CA ALA A 316 -10.01 -47.85 5.10
C ALA A 316 -8.76 -47.68 5.98
N TRP A 317 -8.57 -46.49 6.55
CA TRP A 317 -7.44 -46.13 7.43
C TRP A 317 -6.06 -46.19 6.77
N SER A 318 -6.01 -46.23 5.44
CA SER A 318 -4.78 -46.18 4.67
C SER A 318 -3.96 -44.92 4.98
N GLY A 319 -2.65 -45.05 4.95
CA GLY A 319 -1.72 -43.98 5.29
C GLY A 319 -0.74 -43.71 4.17
N LEU A 320 -0.33 -42.45 4.05
CA LEU A 320 0.74 -41.97 3.18
C LEU A 320 1.64 -41.05 3.99
N PHE A 321 2.91 -41.44 4.11
CA PHE A 321 3.96 -40.69 4.76
C PHE A 321 4.96 -40.19 3.73
N MET A 322 5.34 -38.92 3.85
CA MET A 322 6.32 -38.26 3.00
C MET A 322 7.31 -37.49 3.86
N HIS A 323 8.58 -37.87 3.79
CA HIS A 323 9.70 -37.22 4.44
C HIS A 323 10.43 -36.32 3.44
N SER A 324 10.89 -35.19 3.95
CA SER A 324 11.65 -34.16 3.27
C SER A 324 13.14 -34.39 3.47
N ASP A 325 13.94 -34.27 2.41
CA ASP A 325 15.41 -34.29 2.52
C ASP A 325 15.97 -33.18 3.43
N LEU A 326 15.18 -32.13 3.66
CA LEU A 326 15.52 -31.02 4.56
C LEU A 326 14.69 -31.08 5.84
N ALA A 327 15.36 -30.83 6.97
CA ALA A 327 14.69 -30.39 8.19
C ALA A 327 14.24 -28.94 8.02
N LEU A 328 12.94 -28.70 8.16
CA LEU A 328 12.27 -27.42 7.95
C LEU A 328 11.93 -26.78 9.30
N ASN A 329 11.88 -25.45 9.36
CA ASN A 329 11.62 -24.72 10.59
C ASN A 329 10.30 -23.92 10.52
N THR A 330 9.50 -23.95 11.57
CA THR A 330 8.21 -23.25 11.63
C THR A 330 8.30 -21.73 11.64
N SER A 331 9.50 -21.16 11.80
CA SER A 331 9.73 -19.72 11.59
C SER A 331 9.73 -19.31 10.11
N ASP A 332 10.07 -20.24 9.21
CA ASP A 332 10.13 -19.99 7.77
C ASP A 332 8.82 -20.34 7.05
N TYR A 333 8.06 -21.27 7.63
CA TYR A 333 6.82 -21.81 7.06
C TYR A 333 5.69 -21.77 8.09
N GLN A 334 4.52 -21.29 7.67
CA GLN A 334 3.32 -21.18 8.49
C GLN A 334 2.25 -22.20 8.08
N PHE A 335 2.25 -22.66 6.83
CA PHE A 335 1.21 -23.54 6.31
C PHE A 335 1.79 -24.76 5.60
N VAL A 336 1.12 -25.90 5.77
CA VAL A 336 1.20 -27.02 4.83
C VAL A 336 0.13 -26.80 3.78
N LYS A 337 0.50 -26.91 2.50
CA LYS A 337 -0.41 -26.82 1.37
C LYS A 337 -0.30 -28.07 0.51
N MET A 338 -1.42 -28.48 -0.07
CA MET A 338 -1.50 -29.63 -0.97
C MET A 338 -2.77 -29.55 -1.81
N SER A 339 -2.76 -30.18 -2.98
CA SER A 339 -3.92 -30.34 -3.83
C SER A 339 -4.28 -31.82 -3.91
N ILE A 340 -5.52 -32.18 -3.58
CA ILE A 340 -5.98 -33.58 -3.58
C ILE A 340 -7.25 -33.75 -4.40
N PHE A 341 -7.22 -34.64 -5.39
CA PHE A 341 -8.36 -35.05 -6.20
C PHE A 341 -8.79 -36.48 -5.82
N PRO A 342 -9.91 -36.64 -5.10
CA PRO A 342 -10.43 -37.96 -4.79
C PRO A 342 -11.47 -38.43 -5.82
N THR A 343 -11.56 -39.74 -6.05
CA THR A 343 -12.61 -40.34 -6.89
C THR A 343 -13.94 -40.51 -6.16
N GLU A 344 -13.92 -40.48 -4.83
CA GLU A 344 -15.09 -40.62 -3.95
C GLU A 344 -15.01 -39.57 -2.82
N SER A 345 -16.15 -39.21 -2.26
CA SER A 345 -16.17 -38.40 -1.04
C SER A 345 -15.45 -39.14 0.08
N THR A 346 -14.41 -38.53 0.64
CA THR A 346 -13.69 -39.09 1.78
C THR A 346 -13.28 -37.98 2.74
N LYS A 347 -12.88 -38.37 3.94
CA LYS A 347 -12.25 -37.48 4.91
C LYS A 347 -10.83 -37.95 5.10
N ILE A 348 -9.89 -37.02 5.13
CA ILE A 348 -8.51 -37.30 5.47
C ILE A 348 -8.14 -36.63 6.80
N MET A 349 -7.10 -37.14 7.44
CA MET A 349 -6.39 -36.48 8.52
C MET A 349 -4.96 -36.18 8.04
N VAL A 350 -4.47 -34.99 8.37
CA VAL A 350 -3.11 -34.54 8.05
C VAL A 350 -2.37 -34.24 9.36
N THR A 351 -1.10 -34.64 9.46
CA THR A 351 -0.18 -34.34 10.57
C THR A 351 1.21 -33.99 10.02
N ILE A 352 2.10 -33.46 10.87
CA ILE A 352 3.53 -33.34 10.58
C ILE A 352 4.34 -34.14 11.59
N ASN A 353 5.54 -34.56 11.18
CA ASN A 353 6.40 -35.49 11.93
C ASN A 353 5.67 -36.82 12.25
N SER A 354 6.41 -37.89 12.47
CA SER A 354 5.82 -39.23 12.55
C SER A 354 4.94 -39.42 13.80
N ASP A 355 3.61 -39.30 13.64
CA ASP A 355 2.61 -39.86 14.55
C ASP A 355 1.55 -40.64 13.75
N THR A 356 1.90 -41.87 13.40
CA THR A 356 1.05 -42.80 12.65
C THR A 356 0.00 -43.46 13.54
N GLY A 357 -0.12 -43.07 14.83
CA GLY A 357 -0.86 -43.80 15.86
C GLY A 357 -1.92 -43.00 16.61
N ASP A 358 -1.86 -41.66 16.64
CA ASP A 358 -2.82 -40.83 17.38
C ASP A 358 -3.64 -39.92 16.47
N SER A 359 -4.76 -40.47 16.01
CA SER A 359 -5.68 -39.74 15.16
C SER A 359 -6.42 -38.57 15.82
N ALA A 360 -6.31 -38.40 17.15
CA ALA A 360 -7.06 -37.39 17.88
C ALA A 360 -6.49 -35.96 17.71
N LYS A 361 -5.34 -35.81 17.03
CA LYS A 361 -4.55 -34.59 17.10
C LYS A 361 -4.18 -34.00 15.73
N GLY A 362 -4.51 -34.70 14.64
CA GLY A 362 -4.33 -34.20 13.28
C GLY A 362 -5.45 -33.26 12.85
N THR A 363 -5.20 -32.49 11.79
CA THR A 363 -6.28 -31.69 11.18
C THR A 363 -7.02 -32.55 10.17
N THR A 364 -8.35 -32.63 10.30
CA THR A 364 -9.19 -33.36 9.36
C THR A 364 -9.73 -32.47 8.26
N VAL A 365 -9.80 -33.00 7.04
CA VAL A 365 -10.34 -32.31 5.86
C VAL A 365 -11.29 -33.25 5.12
N THR A 366 -12.52 -32.79 4.86
CA THR A 366 -13.45 -33.50 3.99
C THR A 366 -13.15 -33.12 2.54
N LEU A 367 -12.90 -34.12 1.70
CA LEU A 367 -12.58 -33.94 0.29
C LEU A 367 -13.82 -34.19 -0.58
N VAL A 368 -14.03 -33.31 -1.55
CA VAL A 368 -15.13 -33.41 -2.51
C VAL A 368 -14.66 -34.20 -3.74
N PRO A 369 -15.42 -35.22 -4.19
CA PRO A 369 -15.05 -36.03 -5.34
C PRO A 369 -15.10 -35.29 -6.66
N GLY A 370 -14.26 -35.73 -7.60
CA GLY A 370 -14.31 -35.24 -8.98
C GLY A 370 -13.70 -33.86 -9.20
N GLN A 371 -13.07 -33.26 -8.18
CA GLN A 371 -12.39 -31.97 -8.26
C GLN A 371 -11.13 -31.92 -7.40
N TRP A 372 -10.22 -31.01 -7.75
CA TRP A 372 -9.05 -30.70 -6.92
C TRP A 372 -9.48 -29.92 -5.67
N ASN A 373 -9.18 -30.46 -4.50
CA ASN A 373 -9.35 -29.79 -3.22
C ASN A 373 -8.02 -29.14 -2.87
N ASN A 374 -7.95 -27.81 -2.93
CA ASN A 374 -6.76 -27.04 -2.56
C ASN A 374 -6.78 -26.76 -1.05
N ILE A 375 -5.91 -27.45 -0.33
CA ILE A 375 -5.90 -27.51 1.14
C ILE A 375 -4.78 -26.61 1.66
N SER A 376 -5.08 -25.84 2.71
CA SER A 376 -4.10 -25.02 3.42
C SER A 376 -4.35 -25.17 4.92
N ILE A 377 -3.42 -25.82 5.61
CA ILE A 377 -3.52 -26.09 7.06
C ILE A 377 -2.40 -25.34 7.78
N PRO A 378 -2.71 -24.50 8.78
CA PRO A 378 -1.69 -23.91 9.63
C PRO A 378 -0.84 -25.00 10.30
N ILE A 379 0.47 -24.87 10.26
CA ILE A 379 1.39 -25.83 10.91
C ILE A 379 1.09 -25.93 12.42
N SER A 380 0.66 -24.84 13.05
CA SER A 380 0.23 -24.84 14.45
C SER A 380 -0.98 -25.73 14.75
N ALA A 381 -1.74 -26.14 13.73
CA ALA A 381 -2.88 -27.05 13.84
C ALA A 381 -2.51 -28.53 13.56
N LEU A 382 -1.23 -28.80 13.27
CA LEU A 382 -0.73 -30.12 12.89
C LEU A 382 0.19 -30.71 13.96
N HIS A 383 -0.24 -30.74 15.22
CA HIS A 383 0.55 -31.28 16.36
C HIS A 383 1.82 -30.47 16.68
N PRO A 384 1.70 -29.26 17.24
CA PRO A 384 2.86 -28.45 17.62
C PRO A 384 3.80 -29.15 18.63
N GLU A 385 3.33 -30.13 19.38
CA GLU A 385 4.12 -30.93 20.32
C GLU A 385 5.13 -31.88 19.64
N LEU A 386 4.93 -32.21 18.36
CA LEU A 386 5.86 -33.03 17.59
C LEU A 386 7.01 -32.20 16.98
N LEU A 387 6.94 -30.87 17.11
CA LEU A 387 7.99 -29.96 16.67
C LEU A 387 9.16 -30.03 17.65
N THR A 388 10.26 -30.66 17.24
CA THR A 388 11.49 -30.68 18.03
C THR A 388 12.30 -29.43 17.70
N ASP A 389 12.46 -28.52 18.66
CA ASP A 389 13.10 -27.20 18.48
C ASP A 389 12.47 -26.37 17.34
N GLY A 390 11.14 -26.52 17.15
CA GLY A 390 10.41 -25.85 16.07
C GLY A 390 10.64 -26.45 14.68
N ASN A 391 11.27 -27.63 14.58
CA ASN A 391 11.56 -28.27 13.31
C ASN A 391 10.59 -29.41 12.99
N PHE A 392 10.39 -29.61 11.70
CA PHE A 392 9.63 -30.72 11.12
C PHE A 392 10.24 -31.14 9.79
N ASP A 393 10.00 -32.37 9.39
CA ASP A 393 10.57 -32.92 8.16
C ASP A 393 9.63 -33.87 7.41
N SER A 394 8.40 -34.08 7.89
CA SER A 394 7.47 -34.97 7.22
C SER A 394 6.03 -34.49 7.25
N VAL A 395 5.26 -34.94 6.26
CA VAL A 395 3.80 -34.87 6.24
C VAL A 395 3.25 -36.29 6.26
N PHE A 396 2.23 -36.51 7.07
CA PHE A 396 1.47 -37.75 7.07
C PHE A 396 0.00 -37.46 6.74
N ILE A 397 -0.55 -38.24 5.80
CA ILE A 397 -1.94 -38.15 5.34
C ILE A 397 -2.58 -39.52 5.57
N GLN A 398 -3.68 -39.54 6.31
CA GLN A 398 -4.45 -40.76 6.59
C GLN A 398 -5.86 -40.64 6.03
N GLU A 399 -6.35 -41.72 5.43
CA GLU A 399 -7.78 -41.92 5.19
C GLU A 399 -8.51 -42.00 6.54
N PHE A 400 -9.56 -41.19 6.70
CA PHE A 400 -10.17 -40.90 7.99
C PHE A 400 -11.71 -40.81 7.91
N SER A 401 -12.33 -41.55 6.98
CA SER A 401 -13.79 -41.59 6.83
C SER A 401 -14.50 -42.56 7.78
N GLY A 402 -13.75 -43.21 8.69
CA GLY A 402 -14.30 -44.20 9.63
C GLY A 402 -14.47 -45.59 9.01
N GLY A 403 -13.68 -45.91 7.98
CA GLY A 403 -13.71 -47.20 7.31
C GLY A 403 -14.84 -47.38 6.30
N THR A 404 -15.41 -46.28 5.81
CA THR A 404 -16.53 -46.28 4.85
C THR A 404 -16.10 -46.11 3.40
N ILE A 405 -14.82 -45.82 3.14
CA ILE A 405 -14.31 -45.63 1.79
C ILE A 405 -14.44 -46.92 0.97
N THR A 406 -14.87 -46.80 -0.29
CA THR A 406 -14.99 -47.96 -1.18
C THR A 406 -13.60 -48.51 -1.53
N PRO A 407 -13.35 -49.82 -1.41
CA PRO A 407 -12.09 -50.41 -1.83
C PRO A 407 -11.77 -50.10 -3.30
N GLY A 408 -10.56 -49.62 -3.55
CA GLY A 408 -10.13 -49.20 -4.89
C GLY A 408 -10.40 -47.73 -5.23
N SER A 409 -10.98 -46.95 -4.31
CA SER A 409 -11.03 -45.48 -4.44
C SER A 409 -9.61 -44.90 -4.53
N ILE A 410 -9.45 -43.85 -5.33
CA ILE A 410 -8.14 -43.26 -5.63
C ILE A 410 -8.09 -41.83 -5.12
N LEU A 411 -6.95 -41.47 -4.51
CA LEU A 411 -6.55 -40.11 -4.21
C LEU A 411 -5.37 -39.76 -5.12
N TYR A 412 -5.53 -38.72 -5.93
CA TYR A 412 -4.40 -38.06 -6.60
C TYR A 412 -3.94 -36.90 -5.75
N ILE A 413 -2.65 -36.81 -5.47
CA ILE A 413 -2.05 -35.79 -4.61
C ILE A 413 -0.96 -35.10 -5.40
N ASP A 414 -0.97 -33.78 -5.40
CA ASP A 414 -0.05 -32.93 -6.13
C ASP A 414 0.20 -31.65 -5.32
N ASP A 415 1.14 -30.82 -5.77
CA ASP A 415 1.33 -29.45 -5.29
C ASP A 415 1.52 -29.37 -3.76
N LEU A 416 2.26 -30.33 -3.20
CA LEU A 416 2.42 -30.49 -1.75
C LEU A 416 3.70 -29.82 -1.26
N GLY A 417 3.58 -29.00 -0.22
CA GLY A 417 4.72 -28.33 0.38
C GLY A 417 4.35 -27.33 1.45
N PHE A 418 5.24 -26.35 1.67
CA PHE A 418 5.17 -25.44 2.80
C PHE A 418 5.35 -23.98 2.37
N LEU A 419 4.58 -23.09 3.00
CA LEU A 419 4.56 -21.65 2.74
C LEU A 419 4.83 -20.83 4.00
#